data_AF-A0A8T1AHX8-F1
#
_entry.id   AF-A0A8T1AHX8-F1
#
_cell.length_a   1.000
_cell.length_b   1.000
_cell.length_c   1.000
_cell.angle_alpha   90.00
_cell.angle_beta   90.00
_cell.angle_gamma   90.00
#
_symmetry.space_group_name_H-M   'P 1'
#
loop_
_entity.id
_entity.type
_entity.pdbx_description
1 polymer ?
#
loop_
_entity_poly.entity_id
_entity_poly.type
_entity_poly.pdbx_seq_one_letter_code
_entity_poly.pdbx_strand_id
1 'polypeptide(L)'
;MDFVFGLKPDSKRRTGVVVFVDRFSKMVHLAAVSAEVTAVETARLFVDMVFKHYGMPLDIVSDRDPRFTARFWQEVFTLLGTQLSMSTADHPQTDGQTERVNRVIGDLLKNYAHSFQQWSDCLPMAKFAVNNSVHASTGHTPFYWRRIYGCIRTTAE
;
A
#
# COMPACT_ATOMS: atom_id res chain seq x y z
N MET A 1 -1.32 -3.94 2.65
CA MET A 1 -2.29 -3.24 1.78
C MET A 1 -3.30 -2.61 2.70
N ASP A 2 -3.73 -1.40 2.39
CA ASP A 2 -4.61 -0.65 3.28
C ASP A 2 -5.40 0.38 2.48
N PHE A 3 -6.51 0.85 3.05
CA PHE A 3 -7.26 1.96 2.54
C PHE A 3 -7.31 3.11 3.54
N VAL A 4 -7.11 4.32 3.02
CA VAL A 4 -7.33 5.56 3.75
C VAL A 4 -8.56 6.23 3.18
N PHE A 5 -9.67 6.19 3.91
CA PHE A 5 -10.92 6.90 3.56
C PHE A 5 -11.14 8.14 4.43
N GLY A 6 -12.19 8.91 4.10
CA GLY A 6 -12.57 10.12 4.83
C GLY A 6 -11.77 11.36 4.41
N LEU A 7 -11.12 11.31 3.25
CA LEU A 7 -10.47 12.48 2.66
C LEU A 7 -11.51 13.42 2.06
N LYS A 8 -11.22 14.72 2.05
CA LYS A 8 -12.07 15.71 1.34
C LYS A 8 -12.22 15.28 -0.13
N PRO A 9 -13.42 15.32 -0.70
CA PRO A 9 -13.61 14.98 -2.11
C PRO A 9 -12.71 15.83 -3.01
N ASP A 10 -11.99 15.18 -3.92
CA ASP A 10 -11.27 15.87 -4.99
C ASP A 10 -12.23 16.32 -6.12
N SER A 11 -11.68 16.93 -7.17
CA SER A 11 -12.43 17.32 -8.38
C SER A 11 -13.11 16.14 -9.11
N LYS A 12 -12.64 14.90 -8.89
CA LYS A 12 -13.18 13.66 -9.47
C LYS A 12 -14.03 12.89 -8.46
N ARG A 13 -14.42 13.51 -7.34
CA ARG A 13 -15.21 12.92 -6.23
C ARG A 13 -14.58 11.70 -5.57
N ARG A 14 -13.27 11.53 -5.69
CA ARG A 14 -12.50 10.51 -4.95
C ARG A 14 -12.31 10.98 -3.51
N THR A 15 -12.51 10.06 -2.58
CA THR A 15 -12.53 10.33 -1.13
C THR A 15 -11.63 9.37 -0.34
N GLY A 16 -10.90 8.49 -1.05
CA GLY A 16 -9.95 7.60 -0.44
C GLY A 16 -8.70 7.36 -1.28
N VAL A 17 -7.73 6.68 -0.66
CA VAL A 17 -6.49 6.24 -1.29
C VAL A 17 -6.27 4.78 -0.92
N VAL A 18 -5.99 3.94 -1.92
CA VAL A 18 -5.40 2.61 -1.67
C VAL A 18 -3.89 2.75 -1.54
N VAL A 19 -3.35 2.09 -0.51
CA VAL A 19 -1.93 2.12 -0.16
C VAL A 19 -1.37 0.71 -0.25
N PHE A 20 -0.34 0.54 -1.09
CA PHE A 20 0.49 -0.66 -1.09
C PHE A 20 1.89 -0.28 -0.59
N VAL A 21 2.37 -1.00 0.42
CA VAL A 21 3.69 -0.80 1.00
C VAL A 21 4.45 -2.11 0.95
N ASP A 22 5.65 -2.09 0.38
CA ASP A 22 6.58 -3.19 0.52
C ASP A 22 7.23 -3.14 1.91
N ARG A 23 7.13 -4.24 2.67
CA ARG A 23 7.61 -4.29 4.05
C ARG A 23 9.14 -4.29 4.13
N PHE A 24 9.84 -4.71 3.08
CA PHE A 24 11.30 -4.76 3.05
C PHE A 24 11.91 -3.40 2.70
N SER A 25 11.72 -2.95 1.44
CA SER A 25 12.28 -1.70 0.92
C SER A 25 11.57 -0.44 1.41
N LYS A 26 10.39 -0.58 2.02
CA LYS A 26 9.47 0.51 2.39
C LYS A 26 8.91 1.27 1.19
N MET A 27 8.98 0.69 -0.01
CA MET A 27 8.43 1.32 -1.21
C MET A 27 6.91 1.43 -1.13
N VAL A 28 6.40 2.62 -1.39
CA VAL A 28 4.97 2.97 -1.32
C VAL A 28 4.40 3.19 -2.71
N HIS A 29 3.19 2.66 -2.93
CA HIS A 29 2.34 2.92 -4.08
C HIS A 29 1.00 3.45 -3.60
N LEU A 30 0.57 4.56 -4.20
CA LEU A 30 -0.65 5.29 -3.83
C LEU A 30 -1.53 5.46 -5.06
N ALA A 31 -2.82 5.15 -4.93
CA ALA A 31 -3.82 5.50 -5.94
C ALA A 31 -5.08 6.04 -5.29
N ALA A 32 -5.58 7.17 -5.79
CA ALA A 32 -6.84 7.73 -5.35
C ALA A 32 -8.02 6.87 -5.86
N VAL A 33 -8.98 6.63 -4.98
CA VAL A 33 -10.14 5.77 -5.19
C VAL A 33 -11.42 6.47 -4.72
N SER A 34 -12.57 6.09 -5.29
CA SER A 34 -13.88 6.46 -4.75
C SER A 34 -14.16 5.72 -3.44
N ALA A 35 -15.17 6.16 -2.68
CA ALA A 35 -15.61 5.45 -1.48
C ALA A 35 -16.18 4.06 -1.85
N GLU A 36 -16.78 3.95 -3.03
CA GLU A 36 -17.44 2.76 -3.56
C GLU A 36 -16.50 1.85 -4.37
N VAL A 37 -15.18 2.07 -4.31
CA VAL A 37 -14.22 1.28 -5.07
C VAL A 37 -14.42 -0.21 -4.82
N THR A 38 -14.51 -0.95 -5.92
CA THR A 38 -14.81 -2.39 -5.90
C THR A 38 -13.55 -3.23 -5.70
N ALA A 39 -13.73 -4.49 -5.33
CA ALA A 39 -12.64 -5.47 -5.29
C ALA A 39 -11.94 -5.62 -6.65
N VAL A 40 -12.71 -5.57 -7.75
CA VAL A 40 -12.17 -5.71 -9.13
C VAL A 40 -11.34 -4.50 -9.54
N GLU A 41 -11.77 -3.28 -9.21
CA GLU A 41 -10.97 -2.08 -9.47
C GLU A 41 -9.69 -2.08 -8.62
N THR A 42 -9.80 -2.48 -7.37
CA THR A 42 -8.65 -2.63 -6.46
C THR A 42 -7.64 -3.66 -6.99
N ALA A 43 -8.14 -4.78 -7.53
CA ALA A 43 -7.32 -5.79 -8.21
C ALA A 43 -6.48 -5.23 -9.33
N ARG A 44 -7.11 -4.42 -10.20
CA ARG A 44 -6.45 -3.78 -11.33
C ARG A 44 -5.34 -2.86 -10.86
N LEU A 45 -5.62 -2.06 -9.82
CA LEU A 45 -4.62 -1.20 -9.20
C LEU A 45 -3.44 -2.02 -8.63
N PHE A 46 -3.70 -3.14 -7.94
CA PHE A 46 -2.63 -4.01 -7.47
C PHE A 46 -1.78 -4.55 -8.64
N VAL A 47 -2.43 -5.02 -9.71
CA VAL A 47 -1.71 -5.56 -10.88
C VAL A 47 -0.86 -4.48 -11.55
N ASP A 48 -1.44 -3.32 -11.79
CA ASP A 48 -0.78 -2.23 -12.52
C ASP A 48 0.35 -1.58 -11.73
N MET A 49 0.21 -1.50 -10.40
CA MET A 49 1.11 -0.74 -9.54
C MET A 49 2.13 -1.61 -8.80
N VAL A 50 1.81 -2.88 -8.53
CA VAL A 50 2.66 -3.79 -7.74
C VAL A 50 3.12 -4.95 -8.61
N PHE A 51 2.19 -5.80 -9.06
CA PHE A 51 2.53 -7.04 -9.77
C PHE A 51 3.37 -6.79 -11.02
N LYS A 52 2.99 -5.80 -11.84
CA LYS A 52 3.72 -5.41 -13.06
C LYS A 52 5.21 -5.11 -12.80
N HIS A 53 5.54 -4.64 -11.61
CA HIS A 53 6.90 -4.21 -11.27
C HIS A 53 7.70 -5.25 -10.50
N TYR A 54 7.05 -6.09 -9.69
CA TYR A 54 7.73 -6.96 -8.73
C TYR A 54 7.33 -8.43 -8.85
N GLY A 55 6.28 -8.74 -9.63
CA GLY A 55 5.62 -10.03 -9.62
C GLY A 55 4.74 -10.22 -8.38
N MET A 56 4.42 -11.48 -8.10
CA MET A 56 3.60 -11.84 -6.96
C MET A 56 4.44 -11.81 -5.66
N PRO A 57 4.00 -11.09 -4.61
CA PRO A 57 4.69 -11.13 -3.33
C PRO A 57 4.54 -12.50 -2.65
N LEU A 58 5.50 -12.87 -1.81
CA LEU A 58 5.43 -14.13 -1.04
C LEU A 58 4.43 -14.07 0.11
N ASP A 59 4.26 -12.89 0.68
CA ASP A 59 3.27 -12.63 1.70
C ASP A 59 2.58 -11.28 1.45
N ILE A 60 1.32 -11.22 1.84
CA ILE A 60 0.53 -9.99 1.82
C ILE A 60 -0.08 -9.85 3.19
N VAL A 61 0.14 -8.69 3.80
CA VAL A 61 -0.61 -8.29 5.00
C VAL A 61 -1.66 -7.26 4.58
N SER A 62 -2.92 -7.52 4.92
CA SER A 62 -4.03 -6.60 4.69
C SER A 62 -4.90 -6.48 5.94
N ASP A 63 -5.61 -5.37 6.07
CA ASP A 63 -6.76 -5.30 6.95
C ASP A 63 -7.87 -6.29 6.54
N ARG A 64 -8.89 -6.41 7.38
CA ARG A 64 -10.04 -7.29 7.12
C ARG A 64 -11.04 -6.70 6.12
N ASP A 65 -10.59 -5.81 5.23
CA ASP A 65 -11.47 -5.24 4.22
C ASP A 65 -11.91 -6.34 3.24
N PRO A 66 -13.22 -6.54 3.03
CA PRO A 66 -13.74 -7.55 2.11
C PRO A 66 -13.20 -7.42 0.68
N ARG A 67 -12.77 -6.23 0.27
CA ARG A 67 -12.17 -5.97 -1.05
C ARG A 67 -10.85 -6.70 -1.26
N PHE A 68 -10.14 -7.03 -0.17
CA PHE A 68 -8.89 -7.80 -0.19
C PHE A 68 -9.05 -9.22 0.33
N THR A 69 -10.07 -9.47 1.16
CA THR A 69 -10.21 -10.73 1.91
C THR A 69 -11.33 -11.64 1.43
N ALA A 70 -12.05 -11.28 0.34
CA ALA A 70 -13.04 -12.16 -0.26
C ALA A 70 -12.43 -13.55 -0.55
N ARG A 71 -13.22 -14.62 -0.38
CA ARG A 71 -12.76 -16.01 -0.56
C ARG A 71 -12.02 -16.22 -1.89
N PHE A 72 -12.51 -15.60 -2.96
CA PHE A 72 -11.83 -15.61 -4.26
C PHE A 72 -10.36 -15.16 -4.19
N TRP A 73 -10.07 -14.06 -3.48
CA TRP A 73 -8.70 -13.56 -3.32
C TRP A 73 -7.82 -14.51 -2.50
N GLN A 74 -8.39 -15.11 -1.46
CA GLN A 74 -7.67 -16.10 -0.65
C GLN A 74 -7.25 -17.31 -1.49
N GLU A 75 -8.15 -17.83 -2.33
CA GLU A 75 -7.86 -18.95 -3.23
C GLU A 75 -6.82 -18.56 -4.31
N VAL A 76 -6.96 -17.37 -4.91
CA VAL A 76 -6.01 -16.87 -5.91
C VAL A 76 -4.60 -16.74 -5.32
N PHE A 77 -4.46 -16.15 -4.14
CA PHE A 77 -3.17 -16.00 -3.48
C PHE A 77 -2.58 -17.36 -3.10
N THR A 78 -3.40 -18.28 -2.60
CA THR A 78 -2.95 -19.65 -2.30
C THR A 78 -2.41 -20.37 -3.54
N LEU A 79 -3.12 -20.29 -4.67
CA LEU A 79 -2.67 -20.88 -5.94
C LEU A 79 -1.39 -20.25 -6.48
N LEU A 80 -1.16 -18.97 -6.21
CA LEU A 80 0.05 -18.25 -6.60
C LEU A 80 1.21 -18.39 -5.58
N GLY A 81 1.02 -19.17 -4.52
CA GLY A 81 2.04 -19.39 -3.48
C GLY A 81 2.21 -18.20 -2.53
N THR A 82 1.26 -17.27 -2.49
CA THR A 82 1.26 -16.09 -1.63
C THR A 82 0.48 -16.36 -0.35
N GLN A 83 1.10 -16.07 0.80
CA GLN A 83 0.44 -16.13 2.09
C GLN A 83 -0.31 -14.83 2.37
N LEU A 84 -1.64 -14.88 2.44
CA LEU A 84 -2.45 -13.74 2.87
C LEU A 84 -2.63 -13.77 4.39
N SER A 85 -2.00 -12.81 5.08
CA SER A 85 -2.17 -12.58 6.51
C SER A 85 -3.12 -11.40 6.74
N MET A 86 -4.10 -11.59 7.62
CA MET A 86 -5.00 -10.50 8.04
C MET A 86 -4.43 -9.84 9.29
N SER A 87 -4.36 -8.51 9.31
CA SER A 87 -4.01 -7.78 10.52
C SER A 87 -5.12 -7.96 11.56
N THR A 88 -4.72 -8.17 12.81
CA THR A 88 -5.62 -8.17 13.98
C THR A 88 -5.48 -6.83 14.68
N ALA A 89 -6.59 -6.18 15.01
CA ALA A 89 -6.60 -4.88 15.70
C ALA A 89 -5.80 -4.86 17.03
N ASP A 90 -5.49 -6.02 17.61
CA ASP A 90 -4.94 -6.18 18.96
C ASP A 90 -3.62 -6.98 19.06
N HIS A 91 -2.83 -7.16 17.99
CA HIS A 91 -1.50 -7.82 18.08
C HIS A 91 -0.36 -7.03 17.40
N PRO A 92 0.23 -6.04 18.11
CA PRO A 92 1.30 -5.18 17.60
C PRO A 92 2.64 -5.89 17.31
N GLN A 93 2.86 -7.09 17.83
CA GLN A 93 4.18 -7.74 17.82
C GLN A 93 4.60 -8.25 16.43
N THR A 94 3.67 -8.69 15.59
CA THR A 94 3.98 -9.24 14.26
C THR A 94 3.76 -8.22 13.14
N ASP A 95 2.89 -7.22 13.36
CA ASP A 95 2.44 -6.29 12.32
C ASP A 95 2.67 -4.81 12.64
N GLY A 96 3.25 -4.49 13.81
CA GLY A 96 3.39 -3.11 14.29
C GLY A 96 4.27 -2.22 13.40
N GLN A 97 5.16 -2.77 12.58
CA GLN A 97 5.93 -1.99 11.61
C GLN A 97 5.08 -1.59 10.39
N THR A 98 4.30 -2.52 9.84
CA THR A 98 3.38 -2.23 8.72
C THR A 98 2.30 -1.25 9.18
N GLU A 99 1.74 -1.48 10.36
CA GLU A 99 0.70 -0.64 10.95
C GLU A 99 1.18 0.79 11.19
N ARG A 100 2.40 0.97 11.72
CA ARG A 100 3.01 2.30 11.91
C ARG A 100 3.21 3.01 10.58
N VAL A 101 3.70 2.31 9.55
CA VAL A 101 3.94 2.92 8.23
C VAL A 101 2.62 3.32 7.58
N ASN A 102 1.61 2.45 7.58
CA ASN A 102 0.29 2.77 7.05
C ASN A 102 -0.36 3.95 7.79
N ARG A 103 -0.23 4.01 9.12
CA ARG A 103 -0.74 5.11 9.93
C ARG A 103 -0.06 6.44 9.59
N VAL A 104 1.27 6.46 9.51
CA VAL A 104 2.04 7.65 9.12
C VAL A 104 1.65 8.12 7.72
N ILE A 105 1.50 7.20 6.76
CA ILE A 105 1.06 7.52 5.40
C ILE A 105 -0.38 8.05 5.42
N GLY A 106 -1.28 7.44 6.19
CA GLY A 106 -2.66 7.88 6.32
C GLY A 106 -2.77 9.30 6.90
N ASP A 107 -2.01 9.61 7.94
CA ASP A 107 -1.99 10.94 8.54
C ASP A 107 -1.36 11.98 7.60
N LEU A 108 -0.29 11.61 6.89
CA LEU A 108 0.30 12.44 5.84
C LEU A 108 -0.73 12.75 4.75
N LEU A 109 -1.46 11.75 4.27
CA LEU A 109 -2.48 11.89 3.23
C LEU A 109 -3.66 12.75 3.69
N LYS A 110 -4.11 12.61 4.93
CA LYS A 110 -5.16 13.45 5.51
C LYS A 110 -4.74 14.91 5.56
N ASN A 111 -3.53 15.19 6.04
CA ASN A 111 -2.99 16.55 6.06
C ASN A 111 -2.84 17.10 4.65
N TYR A 112 -2.37 16.28 3.71
CA TYR A 112 -2.21 16.64 2.31
C TYR A 112 -3.55 16.98 1.64
N ALA A 113 -4.55 16.12 1.80
CA ALA A 113 -5.90 16.34 1.29
C ALA A 113 -6.61 17.53 1.96
N HIS A 114 -6.23 17.87 3.18
CA HIS A 114 -6.72 19.08 3.83
C HIS A 114 -6.18 20.35 3.17
N SER A 115 -4.88 20.35 2.81
CA SER A 115 -4.20 21.52 2.24
C SER A 115 -4.42 21.71 0.73
N PHE A 116 -4.71 20.63 -0.01
CA PHE A 116 -4.87 20.67 -1.47
C PHE A 116 -6.24 20.15 -1.90
N GLN A 117 -7.05 20.98 -2.58
CA GLN A 117 -8.33 20.53 -3.13
C GLN A 117 -8.18 19.47 -4.24
N GLN A 118 -7.07 19.51 -4.99
CA GLN A 118 -6.73 18.55 -6.04
C GLN A 118 -5.64 17.57 -5.59
N TRP A 119 -5.70 17.15 -4.32
CA TRP A 119 -4.68 16.29 -3.70
C TRP A 119 -4.39 15.00 -4.49
N SER A 120 -5.40 14.49 -5.17
CA SER A 120 -5.33 13.24 -5.91
C SER A 120 -4.45 13.32 -7.16
N ASP A 121 -4.42 14.48 -7.82
CA ASP A 121 -3.56 14.72 -8.98
C ASP A 121 -2.10 14.93 -8.55
N CYS A 122 -1.89 15.27 -7.28
CA CYS A 122 -0.56 15.43 -6.70
C CYS A 122 -0.06 14.19 -5.93
N LEU A 123 -0.84 13.10 -5.89
CA LEU A 123 -0.37 11.82 -5.32
C LEU A 123 0.94 11.30 -5.91
N PRO A 124 1.25 11.45 -7.22
CA PRO A 124 2.54 11.06 -7.75
C PRO A 124 3.71 11.79 -7.06
N MET A 125 3.52 13.05 -6.67
CA MET A 125 4.52 13.88 -5.99
C MET A 125 4.66 13.46 -4.54
N ALA A 126 3.54 13.21 -3.84
CA ALA A 126 3.57 12.67 -2.48
C ALA A 126 4.28 11.31 -2.44
N LYS A 127 3.94 10.40 -3.36
CA LYS A 127 4.59 9.10 -3.53
C LYS A 127 6.10 9.26 -3.77
N PHE A 128 6.49 10.15 -4.67
CA PHE A 128 7.90 10.40 -4.96
C PHE A 128 8.65 10.89 -3.73
N ALA A 129 8.08 11.86 -3.01
CA ALA A 129 8.69 12.40 -1.79
C ALA A 129 8.89 11.33 -0.72
N VAL A 130 7.89 10.48 -0.48
CA VAL A 130 7.99 9.36 0.48
C VAL A 130 9.07 8.36 0.02
N ASN A 131 9.04 7.93 -1.24
CA ASN A 131 10.01 6.95 -1.76
C ASN A 131 11.45 7.50 -1.93
N ASN A 132 11.62 8.81 -1.86
CA ASN A 132 12.92 9.48 -1.88
C ASN A 132 13.40 9.91 -0.48
N SER A 133 12.62 9.65 0.57
CA SER A 133 12.99 9.95 1.94
C SER A 133 13.72 8.76 2.57
N VAL A 134 14.72 9.03 3.40
CA VAL A 134 15.47 7.98 4.11
C VAL A 134 14.59 7.40 5.21
N HIS A 135 14.41 6.07 5.21
CA HIS A 135 13.72 5.39 6.31
C HIS A 135 14.71 4.96 7.38
N ALA A 136 14.40 5.28 8.64
CA ALA A 136 15.24 4.94 9.79
C ALA A 136 15.50 3.42 9.92
N SER A 137 14.54 2.57 9.51
CA SER A 137 14.68 1.11 9.59
C SER A 137 15.62 0.51 8.55
N THR A 138 15.82 1.18 7.42
CA THR A 138 16.63 0.65 6.31
C THR A 138 17.87 1.48 6.02
N GLY A 139 18.03 2.65 6.64
CA GLY A 139 19.17 3.56 6.46
C GLY A 139 19.26 4.21 5.08
N HIS A 140 18.35 3.88 4.16
CA HIS A 140 18.36 4.39 2.79
C HIS A 140 16.95 4.73 2.32
N THR A 141 16.86 5.33 1.12
CA THR A 141 15.58 5.61 0.47
C THR A 141 15.02 4.34 -0.17
N PRO A 142 13.69 4.18 -0.27
CA PRO A 142 13.09 3.06 -0.98
C PRO A 142 13.54 2.95 -2.44
N PHE A 143 13.75 4.08 -3.13
CA PHE A 143 14.32 4.07 -4.48
C PHE A 143 15.73 3.51 -4.53
N TYR A 144 16.57 3.81 -3.55
CA TYR A 144 17.92 3.27 -3.47
C TYR A 144 17.90 1.75 -3.27
N TRP A 145 17.10 1.24 -2.32
CA TRP A 145 16.92 -0.20 -2.11
C TRP A 145 16.46 -0.91 -3.38
N ARG A 146 15.46 -0.36 -4.07
CA ARG A 146 14.98 -0.93 -5.33
C ARG A 146 16.08 -1.01 -6.38
N ARG A 147 16.92 0.01 -6.48
CA ARG A 147 18.00 0.05 -7.47
C ARG A 147 19.06 -1.02 -7.23
N ILE A 148 19.32 -1.39 -5.98
CA ILE A 148 20.33 -2.39 -5.64
C ILE A 148 19.80 -3.81 -5.75
N TYR A 149 18.58 -4.06 -5.26
CA TYR A 149 18.08 -5.43 -5.12
C TYR A 149 17.15 -5.87 -6.26
N GLY A 150 16.65 -4.94 -7.09
CA GLY A 150 15.97 -5.21 -8.36
C GLY A 150 14.58 -5.86 -8.26
N CYS A 151 14.46 -7.00 -7.59
CA CYS A 151 13.25 -7.79 -7.42
C CYS A 151 13.20 -8.32 -5.98
N ILE A 152 12.06 -8.14 -5.31
CA ILE A 152 11.83 -8.63 -3.96
C ILE A 152 11.57 -10.14 -4.06
N ARG A 153 12.62 -10.95 -3.89
CA ARG A 153 12.49 -12.35 -3.49
C ARG A 153 12.80 -12.44 -2.01
N THR A 154 11.80 -12.41 -1.15
CA THR A 154 11.96 -12.67 0.28
C THR A 154 12.09 -14.17 0.54
N THR A 155 13.22 -14.78 0.19
CA THR A 155 13.67 -15.95 0.96
C THR A 155 14.35 -15.42 2.20
N ALA A 156 13.69 -15.57 3.34
CA ALA A 156 14.33 -15.44 4.64
C ALA A 156 15.37 -16.56 4.79
N GLU A 157 16.57 -16.17 5.21
CA GLU A 157 17.32 -16.90 6.24
C GLU A 157 17.46 -15.96 7.44
#